data_AF-A0A7W0QX13-F1
#
_entry.id   AF-A0A7W0QX13-F1
#
_cell.length_a   1.000
_cell.length_b   1.000
_cell.length_c   1.000
_cell.angle_alpha   90.00
_cell.angle_beta   90.00
_cell.angle_gamma   90.00
#
_symmetry.space_group_name_H-M   'P 1'
#
loop_
_entity.id
_entity.type
_entity.pdbx_description
1 polymer ?
#
loop_
_entity_poly.entity_id
_entity_poly.type
_entity_poly.pdbx_seq_one_letter_code
_entity_poly.pdbx_strand_id
1 'polypeptide(L)'
;MTDRLTVKEGFDFTDPDLYASRMPLTEFAELRRTAPAFWNPQTRDESGYDDGGFWMITRHQDVKAISCAREGWSSERNTAIVKFDGTSVGPDERE
;
A
#
# COMPACT_ATOMS: atom_id res chain seq x y z
N MET A 1 -20.57 12.94 19.11
CA MET A 1 -20.97 12.55 17.74
C MET A 1 -19.70 12.10 17.03
N THR A 2 -19.70 10.83 16.65
CA THR A 2 -18.68 10.09 15.86
C THR A 2 -17.32 9.88 16.52
N ASP A 3 -17.19 8.67 17.10
CA ASP A 3 -15.94 7.95 17.32
C ASP A 3 -15.05 8.12 16.09
N ARG A 4 -13.90 8.80 16.26
CA ARG A 4 -12.89 8.90 15.22
C ARG A 4 -12.31 7.50 15.06
N LEU A 5 -12.88 6.72 14.14
CA LEU A 5 -12.26 5.47 13.73
C LEU A 5 -10.98 5.82 12.95
N THR A 6 -9.92 6.05 13.70
CA THR A 6 -8.56 5.92 13.19
C THR A 6 -8.43 4.51 12.65
N VAL A 7 -7.90 4.37 11.43
CA VAL A 7 -7.52 3.05 10.89
C VAL A 7 -6.78 2.29 11.99
N LYS A 8 -7.22 1.07 12.30
CA LYS A 8 -6.62 0.29 13.38
C LYS A 8 -5.13 0.14 13.11
N GLU A 9 -4.33 0.27 14.17
CA GLU A 9 -2.91 -0.05 14.09
C GLU A 9 -2.75 -1.50 13.58
N GLY A 10 -1.87 -1.68 12.59
CA GLY A 10 -1.66 -2.98 11.95
C GLY A 10 -2.75 -3.41 10.97
N PHE A 11 -3.66 -2.53 10.53
CA PHE A 11 -4.58 -2.85 9.44
C PHE A 11 -3.79 -3.06 8.13
N ASP A 12 -3.75 -4.29 7.63
CA ASP A 12 -3.12 -4.61 6.35
C ASP A 12 -4.06 -4.32 5.18
N PHE A 13 -3.81 -3.21 4.47
CA PHE A 13 -4.54 -2.86 3.25
C PHE A 13 -4.24 -3.74 2.03
N THR A 14 -3.34 -4.70 2.17
CA THR A 14 -2.90 -5.63 1.12
C THR A 14 -3.26 -7.08 1.42
N ASP A 15 -3.99 -7.33 2.50
CA ASP A 15 -4.46 -8.67 2.88
C ASP A 15 -5.40 -9.24 1.80
N PRO A 16 -5.04 -10.33 1.10
CA PRO A 16 -5.91 -10.93 0.10
C PRO A 16 -7.24 -11.44 0.68
N ASP A 17 -7.27 -11.90 1.93
CA ASP A 17 -8.49 -12.40 2.58
C ASP A 17 -9.48 -11.25 2.89
N LEU A 18 -8.95 -10.05 3.17
CA LEU A 18 -9.75 -8.84 3.24
C LEU A 18 -10.46 -8.59 1.90
N TYR A 19 -9.74 -8.61 0.77
CA TYR A 19 -10.35 -8.37 -0.54
C TYR A 19 -11.28 -9.51 -1.01
N ALA A 20 -11.03 -10.74 -0.58
CA ALA A 20 -11.95 -11.86 -0.81
C ALA A 20 -13.29 -11.66 -0.09
N SER A 21 -13.28 -10.98 1.06
CA SER A 21 -14.48 -10.76 1.88
C SER A 21 -15.18 -9.42 1.62
N ARG A 22 -14.44 -8.32 1.44
CA ARG A 22 -14.97 -6.98 1.21
C ARG A 22 -13.93 -5.98 0.68
N MET A 23 -14.41 -4.88 0.11
CA MET A 23 -13.57 -3.71 -0.15
C MET A 23 -13.44 -2.83 1.11
N PRO A 24 -12.24 -2.38 1.51
CA PRO A 24 -12.03 -1.51 2.68
C PRO A 24 -12.34 -0.02 2.39
N LEU A 25 -13.54 0.25 1.87
CA LEU A 25 -13.93 1.59 1.42
C LEU A 25 -14.02 2.60 2.56
N THR A 26 -14.46 2.17 3.75
CA THR A 26 -14.56 3.01 4.94
C THR A 26 -13.17 3.44 5.40
N GLU A 27 -12.22 2.50 5.45
CA GLU A 27 -10.84 2.75 5.85
C GLU A 27 -10.14 3.70 4.86
N PHE A 28 -10.33 3.49 3.55
CA PHE A 28 -9.83 4.42 2.54
C PHE A 28 -10.45 5.83 2.67
N ALA A 29 -11.73 5.93 3.02
CA ALA A 29 -12.40 7.22 3.22
C ALA A 29 -11.83 7.97 4.41
N GLU A 30 -11.51 7.28 5.50
CA GLU A 30 -10.87 7.86 6.66
C GLU A 30 -9.43 8.30 6.38
N LEU A 31 -8.63 7.50 5.67
CA LEU A 31 -7.29 7.92 5.25
C LEU A 31 -7.32 9.19 4.39
N ARG A 32 -8.22 9.29 3.41
CA ARG A 32 -8.35 10.51 2.59
C ARG A 32 -8.61 11.77 3.41
N ARG A 33 -9.37 11.63 4.51
CA ARG A 33 -9.74 12.73 5.41
C ARG A 33 -8.64 13.08 6.40
N THR A 34 -7.91 12.10 6.91
CA THR A 34 -7.05 12.26 8.10
C THR A 34 -5.56 12.07 7.82
N ALA A 35 -5.18 11.14 6.94
CA ALA A 35 -3.80 10.78 6.61
C ALA A 35 -3.70 10.37 5.13
N PRO A 36 -3.77 11.34 4.19
CA PRO A 36 -3.90 11.05 2.76
C PRO A 36 -2.66 10.39 2.14
N ALA A 37 -1.50 10.62 2.74
CA ALA A 37 -0.28 9.83 2.59
C ALA A 37 -0.07 9.09 3.93
N PHE A 38 -0.14 7.77 3.88
CA PHE A 38 -0.09 6.91 5.06
C PHE A 38 0.99 5.85 4.88
N TRP A 39 1.83 5.63 5.89
CA TRP A 39 2.80 4.54 5.87
C TRP A 39 2.11 3.23 6.23
N ASN A 40 2.06 2.28 5.29
CA ASN A 40 1.54 0.93 5.48
C ASN A 40 2.71 -0.02 5.76
N PRO A 41 2.99 -0.34 7.04
CA PRO A 41 4.13 -1.19 7.40
C PRO A 41 3.90 -2.62 6.90
N GLN A 42 4.96 -3.24 6.41
CA GLN A 42 4.99 -4.65 6.02
C GLN A 42 6.36 -5.23 6.36
N THR A 43 6.38 -6.51 6.72
CA THR A 43 7.59 -7.31 6.87
C THR A 43 7.91 -8.06 5.58
N ARG A 44 9.16 -8.53 5.45
CA ARG A 44 9.58 -9.36 4.31
C ARG A 44 8.73 -10.63 4.17
N ASP A 45 8.39 -11.26 5.29
CA ASP A 45 7.55 -12.46 5.30
C ASP A 45 6.10 -12.17 4.84
N GLU A 46 5.62 -10.95 5.05
CA GLU A 46 4.28 -10.55 4.62
C GLU A 46 4.23 -10.15 3.14
N SER A 47 5.26 -9.47 2.62
CA SER A 47 5.17 -8.81 1.30
C SER A 47 6.18 -9.28 0.27
N GLY A 48 7.24 -9.98 0.67
CA GLY A 48 8.41 -10.26 -0.16
C GLY A 48 9.37 -9.07 -0.31
N TYR A 49 9.11 -7.93 0.33
CA TYR A 49 9.97 -6.75 0.31
C TYR A 49 10.62 -6.49 1.68
N ASP A 50 11.91 -6.19 1.69
CA ASP A 50 12.70 -5.91 2.90
C ASP A 50 12.97 -4.40 3.08
N ASP A 51 11.94 -3.58 2.87
CA ASP A 51 11.98 -2.11 2.97
C ASP A 51 11.08 -1.54 4.08
N GLY A 52 10.41 -2.42 4.83
CA GLY A 52 9.56 -2.08 5.97
C GLY A 52 8.14 -1.62 5.62
N GLY A 53 7.78 -1.59 4.34
CA GLY A 53 6.44 -1.22 3.87
C GLY A 53 6.43 -0.15 2.78
N PHE A 54 5.27 0.47 2.56
CA PHE A 54 5.09 1.45 1.48
C PHE A 54 4.16 2.60 1.86
N TRP A 55 4.28 3.69 1.12
CA TRP A 55 3.37 4.83 1.22
C TRP A 55 2.07 4.57 0.45
N MET A 56 0.96 4.54 1.17
CA MET A 56 -0.38 4.59 0.58
C MET A 56 -0.77 6.02 0.23
N ILE A 57 -1.04 6.23 -1.06
CA ILE A 57 -1.50 7.52 -1.58
C ILE A 57 -2.99 7.40 -1.93
N THR A 58 -3.84 8.06 -1.13
CA THR A 58 -5.29 7.76 -1.13
C THR A 58 -6.14 8.81 -1.85
N ARG A 59 -5.57 9.96 -2.22
CA ARG A 59 -6.26 11.00 -2.99
C ARG A 59 -5.98 10.84 -4.48
N HIS A 60 -7.04 10.91 -5.28
CA HIS A 60 -6.95 10.82 -6.74
C HIS A 60 -5.96 11.83 -7.35
N GLN A 61 -5.94 13.07 -6.85
CA GLN A 61 -5.02 14.10 -7.38
C GLN A 61 -3.54 13.73 -7.19
N ASP A 62 -3.21 13.08 -6.06
CA ASP A 62 -1.84 12.72 -5.71
C ASP A 62 -1.40 11.48 -6.52
N VAL A 63 -2.31 10.50 -6.68
CA VAL A 63 -2.11 9.37 -7.59
C VAL A 63 -1.85 9.87 -9.01
N LYS A 64 -2.68 10.78 -9.52
CA LYS A 64 -2.49 11.37 -10.86
C LYS A 64 -1.15 12.08 -10.98
N ALA A 65 -0.75 12.85 -9.97
CA ALA A 65 0.55 13.55 -9.98
C ALA A 65 1.72 12.56 -10.09
N ILE A 66 1.68 11.46 -9.31
CA ILE A 66 2.69 10.40 -9.35
C ILE A 66 2.70 9.70 -10.71
N SER A 67 1.52 9.27 -11.20
CA SER A 67 1.42 8.53 -12.47
C SER A 67 1.78 9.36 -13.70
N CYS A 68 1.63 10.69 -13.65
CA CYS A 68 1.97 11.59 -14.76
C CYS A 68 3.38 12.19 -14.64
N ALA A 69 4.10 11.96 -13.54
CA ALA A 69 5.45 12.45 -13.36
C ALA A 69 6.38 11.80 -14.40
N ARG A 70 7.28 12.60 -14.99
CA ARG A 70 8.27 12.11 -15.97
C ARG A 70 9.48 11.47 -15.31
N GLU A 71 9.71 11.76 -14.04
CA GLU A 71 10.86 11.32 -13.25
C GLU A 71 10.46 11.20 -11.77
N GLY A 72 11.29 10.55 -10.96
CA GLY A 72 11.09 10.39 -9.52
C GLY A 72 10.28 9.16 -9.10
N TRP A 73 9.56 8.51 -10.01
CA TRP A 73 8.76 7.32 -9.73
C TRP A 73 9.04 6.24 -10.78
N SER A 74 9.52 5.07 -10.36
CA SER A 74 9.88 3.97 -11.25
C SER A 74 8.97 2.76 -11.02
N SER A 75 8.43 2.21 -12.11
CA SER A 75 7.74 0.90 -12.08
C SER A 75 8.70 -0.26 -12.30
N GLU A 76 9.96 -0.02 -12.68
CA GLU A 76 10.93 -1.07 -12.98
C GLU A 76 11.67 -1.52 -11.71
N ARG A 77 12.09 -0.54 -10.89
CA ARG A 77 12.97 -0.77 -9.73
C ARG A 77 12.41 -1.78 -8.73
N ASN A 78 11.11 -1.68 -8.43
CA ASN A 78 10.40 -2.54 -7.45
C ASN A 78 8.99 -2.92 -7.95
N THR A 79 8.82 -3.08 -9.27
CA THR A 79 7.54 -3.44 -9.91
C THR A 79 6.36 -2.50 -9.57
N ALA A 80 5.15 -2.86 -10.00
CA ALA A 80 3.89 -2.20 -9.67
C ALA A 80 2.99 -3.07 -8.74
N ILE A 81 3.53 -4.18 -8.24
CA ILE A 81 2.84 -5.14 -7.37
C ILE A 81 3.21 -4.88 -5.91
N VAL A 82 2.22 -4.71 -5.04
CA VAL A 82 2.42 -4.27 -3.64
C VAL A 82 2.70 -5.40 -2.64
N LYS A 83 2.48 -6.66 -3.03
CA LYS A 83 2.63 -7.82 -2.16
C LYS A 83 2.84 -9.09 -2.98
N PHE A 84 3.82 -9.90 -2.59
CA PHE A 84 4.00 -11.30 -3.01
C PHE A 84 3.72 -12.25 -1.85
N ASP A 85 3.83 -13.56 -2.07
CA ASP A 85 3.57 -14.59 -1.05
C ASP A 85 4.64 -14.68 0.07
N GLY A 86 5.56 -13.71 0.15
CA GLY A 86 6.66 -13.69 1.13
C GLY A 86 7.78 -14.69 0.85
N THR A 87 7.59 -15.61 -0.10
CA THR A 87 8.55 -16.69 -0.41
C THR A 87 9.19 -16.54 -1.79
N SER A 88 8.53 -15.86 -2.71
CA SER A 88 9.05 -15.47 -4.03
C SER A 88 9.56 -14.02 -3.96
N VAL A 89 10.85 -13.77 -4.17
CA VAL A 89 11.47 -12.48 -3.82
C VAL A 89 12.03 -11.75 -5.04
N GLY A 90 11.43 -10.61 -5.40
CA GLY A 90 12.13 -9.45 -5.99
C GLY A 90 12.92 -9.61 -7.32
N PRO A 91 13.45 -8.49 -7.84
CA PRO A 91 14.22 -8.47 -9.10
C PRO A 91 15.55 -9.23 -9.04
N ASP A 92 16.14 -9.42 -7.85
CA ASP A 92 17.41 -10.12 -7.65
C ASP A 92 17.33 -11.63 -7.87
N GLU A 93 16.13 -12.21 -7.98
CA GLU A 93 15.89 -13.61 -8.32
C GLU A 93 15.37 -13.80 -9.75
N ARG A 94 15.41 -12.75 -10.60
CA ARG A 94 15.20 -12.85 -12.06
C ARG A 94 16.48 -13.26 -12.82
N GLU A 95 17.23 -14.21 -12.27
CA GLU A 95 18.31 -14.92 -12.97
C GLU A 95 18.01 -16.42 -13.04
#